data_AF-A0A7S2V6H1-F1
#
_entry.id   AF-A0A7S2V6H1-F1
#
_cell.length_a   1.000
_cell.length_b   1.000
_cell.length_c   1.000
_cell.angle_alpha   90.00
_cell.angle_beta   90.00
_cell.angle_gamma   90.00
#
_symmetry.space_group_name_H-M   'P 1'
#
loop_
_entity.id
_entity.type
_entity.pdbx_description
1 polymer ?
#
loop_
_entity_poly.entity_id
_entity_poly.type
_entity_poly.pdbx_seq_one_letter_code
_entity_poly.pdbx_strand_id
1 'polypeptide(L)'
;QKRPRLGMAIAAATFVIFTVHGVVLTISQQWSINAFDGKMSIDYIKDGYLMPWVKVVTYVCGMFTGMLWDYKEKNWPNWRFTRWAARILMFVAIFVLLIITLGGVQAYQQNPCAPWQYPGPGVCGSTWDDFTRVMYTSLTRPAWGMAMALMCFV
;
A
#
# COMPACT_ATOMS: atom_id res chain seq x y z
N GLN A 1 31.33 9.25 -9.19
CA GLN A 1 30.34 8.54 -8.35
C GLN A 1 28.91 8.73 -8.90
N LYS A 2 28.58 8.16 -10.08
CA LYS A 2 27.30 8.41 -10.82
C LYS A 2 26.18 7.38 -10.57
N ARG A 3 26.43 6.33 -9.79
CA ARG A 3 25.53 5.16 -9.65
C ARG A 3 24.29 5.28 -8.73
N PRO A 4 24.20 6.14 -7.69
CA PRO A 4 23.06 6.08 -6.77
C PRO A 4 21.74 6.49 -7.43
N ARG A 5 21.79 7.37 -8.44
CA ARG A 5 20.60 7.84 -9.18
C ARG A 5 19.94 6.74 -10.00
N LEU A 6 20.74 5.84 -10.60
CA LEU A 6 20.21 4.72 -11.38
C LEU A 6 19.53 3.69 -10.47
N GLY A 7 20.15 3.35 -9.32
CA GLY A 7 19.56 2.43 -8.35
C GLY A 7 18.23 2.93 -7.78
N MET A 8 18.16 4.21 -7.41
CA MET A 8 16.91 4.83 -6.95
C MET A 8 15.84 4.85 -8.04
N ALA A 9 16.20 5.17 -9.29
CA ALA A 9 15.26 5.17 -10.41
C ALA A 9 14.70 3.78 -10.70
N ILE A 10 15.55 2.74 -10.66
CA ILE A 10 15.12 1.35 -10.81
C ILE A 10 14.18 0.97 -9.67
N ALA A 11 14.54 1.24 -8.41
CA ALA A 11 13.70 0.92 -7.26
C ALA A 11 12.34 1.64 -7.32
N ALA A 12 12.31 2.92 -7.72
CA ALA A 12 11.06 3.66 -7.93
C ALA A 12 10.20 3.05 -9.04
N ALA A 13 10.80 2.73 -10.19
CA ALA A 13 10.09 2.10 -11.31
C ALA A 13 9.54 0.73 -10.91
N THR A 14 10.35 -0.09 -10.25
CA THR A 14 9.95 -1.41 -9.72
C THR A 14 8.79 -1.29 -8.74
N PHE A 15 8.84 -0.31 -7.83
CA PHE A 15 7.75 -0.05 -6.89
C PHE A 15 6.43 0.33 -7.60
N VAL A 16 6.48 1.22 -8.58
CA VAL A 16 5.30 1.61 -9.37
C VAL A 16 4.74 0.42 -10.14
N ILE A 17 5.60 -0.33 -10.85
CA ILE A 17 5.18 -1.49 -11.66
C ILE A 17 4.47 -2.53 -10.79
N PHE A 18 5.05 -2.92 -9.66
CA PHE A 18 4.43 -3.93 -8.81
C PHE A 18 3.18 -3.41 -8.08
N THR A 19 3.11 -2.11 -7.79
CA THR A 19 1.88 -1.50 -7.24
C THR A 19 0.75 -1.56 -8.26
N VAL A 20 0.99 -1.13 -9.50
CA VAL A 20 0.01 -1.20 -10.59
C VAL A 20 -0.39 -2.66 -10.86
N HIS A 21 0.56 -3.58 -10.84
CA HIS A 21 0.28 -5.00 -11.00
C HIS A 21 -0.62 -5.54 -9.87
N GLY A 22 -0.38 -5.13 -8.62
CA GLY A 22 -1.25 -5.44 -7.49
C GLY A 22 -2.69 -4.95 -7.70
N VAL A 23 -2.87 -3.72 -8.21
CA VAL A 23 -4.19 -3.17 -8.54
C VAL A 23 -4.92 -4.04 -9.56
N VAL A 24 -4.24 -4.38 -10.66
CA VAL A 24 -4.80 -5.24 -11.72
C VAL A 24 -5.20 -6.61 -11.17
N LEU A 25 -4.34 -7.23 -10.35
CA LEU A 25 -4.63 -8.52 -9.72
C LEU A 25 -5.81 -8.42 -8.75
N THR A 26 -5.91 -7.33 -7.98
CA THR A 26 -7.03 -7.13 -7.04
C THR A 26 -8.38 -7.11 -7.75
N ILE A 27 -8.44 -6.46 -8.91
CA ILE A 27 -9.67 -6.38 -9.72
C ILE A 27 -9.94 -7.73 -10.42
N SER A 28 -8.95 -8.27 -11.14
CA SER A 28 -9.13 -9.47 -11.97
C SER A 28 -9.34 -10.75 -11.17
N GLN A 29 -8.67 -10.89 -10.02
CA GLN A 29 -8.77 -12.08 -9.15
C GLN A 29 -9.78 -11.91 -8.02
N GLN A 30 -10.49 -10.78 -7.99
CA GLN A 30 -11.45 -10.46 -6.94
C GLN A 30 -10.85 -10.57 -5.53
N TRP A 31 -9.60 -10.12 -5.36
CA TRP A 31 -8.96 -10.18 -4.05
C TRP A 31 -9.54 -9.15 -3.08
N SER A 32 -9.55 -9.54 -1.81
CA SER A 32 -9.80 -8.63 -0.71
C SER A 32 -8.86 -8.97 0.45
N ILE A 33 -8.25 -7.97 1.04
CA ILE A 33 -7.48 -8.15 2.28
C ILE A 33 -8.38 -8.32 3.51
N ASN A 34 -9.68 -8.04 3.40
CA ASN A 34 -10.59 -8.07 4.53
C ASN A 34 -11.02 -9.51 4.86
N ALA A 35 -10.74 -9.96 6.08
CA ALA A 35 -11.09 -11.30 6.56
C ALA A 35 -12.61 -11.59 6.53
N PHE A 36 -13.46 -10.56 6.54
CA PHE A 36 -14.92 -10.71 6.45
C PHE A 36 -15.37 -11.23 5.08
N ASP A 37 -14.55 -11.10 4.03
CA ASP A 37 -14.92 -11.47 2.64
C ASP A 37 -14.72 -12.95 2.32
N GLY A 38 -14.49 -13.81 3.32
CA GLY A 38 -14.49 -15.27 3.15
C GLY A 38 -13.54 -15.74 2.06
N LYS A 39 -14.09 -16.26 0.96
CA LYS A 39 -13.33 -16.84 -0.15
C LYS A 39 -12.36 -15.84 -0.81
N MET A 40 -12.78 -14.58 -1.01
CA MET A 40 -11.92 -13.54 -1.60
C MET A 40 -10.69 -13.24 -0.72
N SER A 41 -10.85 -13.31 0.60
CA SER A 41 -9.75 -13.14 1.56
C SER A 41 -8.79 -14.31 1.55
N ILE A 42 -9.33 -15.53 1.48
CA ILE A 42 -8.50 -16.74 1.38
C ILE A 42 -7.71 -16.77 0.08
N ASP A 43 -8.32 -16.36 -1.03
CA ASP A 43 -7.64 -16.27 -2.33
C ASP A 43 -6.54 -15.21 -2.30
N TYR A 44 -6.78 -14.06 -1.67
CA TYR A 44 -5.72 -13.08 -1.44
C TYR A 44 -4.61 -13.61 -0.53
N ILE A 45 -4.93 -14.35 0.54
CA ILE A 45 -3.91 -14.93 1.42
C ILE A 45 -3.09 -15.97 0.67
N LYS A 46 -3.75 -16.86 -0.07
CA LYS A 46 -3.08 -17.90 -0.85
C LYS A 46 -2.23 -17.27 -1.93
N ASP A 47 -2.80 -16.45 -2.79
CA ASP A 47 -2.09 -15.98 -3.98
C ASP A 47 -1.25 -14.74 -3.66
N GLY A 48 -1.80 -13.76 -2.97
CA GLY A 48 -1.11 -12.52 -2.60
C GLY A 48 0.04 -12.72 -1.60
N TYR A 49 -0.02 -13.70 -0.69
CA TYR A 49 1.12 -14.04 0.17
C TYR A 49 1.99 -15.20 -0.34
N LEU A 50 1.60 -16.01 -1.33
CA LEU A 50 2.54 -16.98 -1.90
C LEU A 50 3.31 -16.42 -3.10
N MET A 51 2.71 -15.50 -3.85
CA MET A 51 3.35 -14.92 -5.04
C MET A 51 4.45 -13.91 -4.66
N PRO A 52 5.72 -14.19 -5.01
CA PRO A 52 6.85 -13.34 -4.61
C PRO A 52 6.71 -11.89 -5.08
N TRP A 53 6.18 -11.66 -6.28
CA TRP A 53 6.05 -10.32 -6.86
C TRP A 53 5.08 -9.41 -6.09
N VAL A 54 4.07 -9.97 -5.42
CA VAL A 54 3.13 -9.19 -4.58
C VAL A 54 3.80 -8.77 -3.26
N LYS A 55 4.74 -9.57 -2.74
CA LYS A 55 5.55 -9.23 -1.56
C LYS A 55 6.68 -8.24 -1.86
N VAL A 56 7.24 -8.30 -3.06
CA VAL A 56 8.38 -7.47 -3.49
C VAL A 56 8.12 -5.98 -3.29
N VAL A 57 6.86 -5.51 -3.42
CA VAL A 57 6.49 -4.09 -3.17
C VAL A 57 7.01 -3.59 -1.81
N THR A 58 6.81 -4.35 -0.73
CA THR A 58 7.21 -3.92 0.62
C THR A 58 8.73 -3.86 0.76
N TYR A 59 9.44 -4.85 0.21
CA TYR A 59 10.90 -4.90 0.27
C TYR A 59 11.53 -3.78 -0.56
N VAL A 60 11.06 -3.57 -1.79
CA VAL A 60 11.52 -2.50 -2.69
C VAL A 60 11.24 -1.14 -2.08
N CYS A 61 10.10 -0.98 -1.42
CA CYS A 61 9.77 0.24 -0.70
C CYS A 61 10.78 0.56 0.42
N GLY A 62 11.13 -0.42 1.26
CA GLY A 62 12.15 -0.24 2.30
C GLY A 62 13.53 0.08 1.72
N MET A 63 13.94 -0.64 0.68
CA MET A 63 15.20 -0.38 -0.03
C MET A 63 15.24 1.01 -0.65
N PHE A 64 14.17 1.42 -1.33
CA PHE A 64 14.05 2.75 -1.94
C PHE A 64 14.14 3.86 -0.89
N THR A 65 13.43 3.70 0.23
CA THR A 65 13.45 4.66 1.35
C THR A 65 14.86 4.78 1.96
N GLY A 66 15.54 3.65 2.17
CA GLY A 66 16.92 3.64 2.66
C GLY A 66 17.90 4.30 1.69
N MET A 67 17.76 4.03 0.39
CA MET A 67 18.58 4.69 -0.65
C MET A 67 18.34 6.20 -0.71
N LEU A 68 17.08 6.64 -0.58
CA LEU A 68 16.73 8.06 -0.51
C LEU A 68 17.34 8.74 0.71
N TRP A 69 17.27 8.10 1.88
CA TRP A 69 17.88 8.61 3.10
C TRP A 69 19.41 8.74 2.97
N ASP A 70 20.10 7.67 2.56
CA ASP A 70 21.56 7.68 2.36
C ASP A 70 21.99 8.74 1.33
N TYR A 71 21.23 8.86 0.23
CA TYR A 71 21.51 9.86 -0.79
C TYR A 71 21.32 11.28 -0.26
N LYS A 72 20.26 11.54 0.51
CA LYS A 72 20.04 12.83 1.17
C LYS A 72 21.15 13.16 2.14
N GLU A 73 21.51 12.24 3.03
CA GLU A 73 22.52 12.47 4.06
C GLU A 73 23.89 12.82 3.44
N LYS A 74 24.28 12.14 2.35
CA LYS A 74 25.56 12.39 1.66
C LYS A 74 25.62 13.68 0.86
N ASN A 75 24.52 14.06 0.19
CA ASN A 75 24.54 15.18 -0.76
C ASN A 75 23.94 16.46 -0.17
N TRP A 76 22.94 16.34 0.70
CA TRP A 76 22.18 17.45 1.26
C TRP A 76 21.74 17.18 2.71
N PRO A 77 22.70 17.03 3.66
CA PRO A 77 22.40 16.69 5.05
C PRO A 77 21.47 17.70 5.73
N ASN A 78 21.56 18.97 5.34
CA ASN A 78 20.75 20.06 5.89
C ASN A 78 19.45 20.33 5.11
N TRP A 79 19.22 19.62 4.00
CA TRP A 79 17.99 19.81 3.23
C TRP A 79 16.82 19.18 3.96
N ARG A 80 15.82 20.01 4.20
CA ARG A 80 14.55 19.64 4.82
C ARG A 80 13.44 20.32 4.05
N PHE A 81 12.24 19.74 4.12
CA PHE A 81 11.06 20.44 3.65
C PHE A 81 10.88 21.75 4.42
N THR A 82 10.30 22.76 3.74
CA THR A 82 9.85 23.95 4.44
C THR A 82 8.83 23.55 5.50
N ARG A 83 8.76 24.27 6.63
CA ARG A 83 7.83 23.94 7.73
C ARG A 83 6.39 23.79 7.24
N TRP A 84 5.99 24.58 6.25
CA TRP A 84 4.66 24.49 5.63
C TRP A 84 4.49 23.22 4.78
N ALA A 85 5.45 22.91 3.90
CA ALA A 85 5.40 21.70 3.09
C ALA A 85 5.41 20.42 3.95
N ALA A 86 6.26 20.38 4.98
CA ALA A 86 6.32 19.27 5.94
C ALA A 86 4.98 19.04 6.63
N ARG A 87 4.32 20.11 7.10
CA ARG A 87 2.99 20.03 7.72
C ARG A 87 1.95 19.49 6.75
N ILE A 88 1.89 20.04 5.53
CA ILE A 88 0.93 19.58 4.52
C ILE A 88 1.14 18.10 4.20
N LEU A 89 2.38 17.68 3.97
CA LEU A 89 2.73 16.30 3.64
C LEU A 89 2.42 15.33 4.80
N MET A 90 2.69 15.73 6.04
CA MET A 90 2.27 14.94 7.21
C MET A 90 0.75 14.85 7.33
N PHE A 91 0.02 15.96 7.14
CA PHE A 91 -1.45 15.93 7.16
C PHE A 91 -2.02 15.00 6.09
N VAL A 92 -1.48 15.05 4.86
CA VAL A 92 -1.86 14.15 3.78
C VAL A 92 -1.55 12.70 4.15
N ALA A 93 -0.37 12.41 4.69
CA ALA A 93 -0.01 11.06 5.13
C ALA A 93 -0.93 10.52 6.22
N ILE A 94 -1.24 11.33 7.24
CA ILE A 94 -2.18 10.98 8.32
C ILE A 94 -3.57 10.75 7.74
N PHE A 95 -4.05 11.61 6.84
CA PHE A 95 -5.36 11.48 6.23
C PHE A 95 -5.48 10.20 5.38
N VAL A 96 -4.46 9.89 4.57
CA VAL A 96 -4.41 8.65 3.79
C VAL A 96 -4.37 7.43 4.70
N LEU A 97 -3.57 7.47 5.77
CA LEU A 97 -3.55 6.39 6.77
C LEU A 97 -4.89 6.23 7.48
N LEU A 98 -5.59 7.32 7.82
CA LEU A 98 -6.92 7.29 8.41
C LEU A 98 -7.95 6.70 7.45
N ILE A 99 -7.95 7.09 6.18
CA ILE A 99 -8.83 6.49 5.16
C ILE A 99 -8.57 4.99 5.06
N ILE A 100 -7.30 4.58 5.03
CA ILE A 100 -6.89 3.17 4.90
C ILE A 100 -7.08 2.38 6.21
N THR A 101 -7.16 3.01 7.38
CA THR A 101 -7.44 2.29 8.63
C THR A 101 -8.93 2.24 8.93
N LEU A 102 -9.67 3.31 8.65
CA LEU A 102 -11.06 3.49 9.06
C LEU A 102 -12.09 3.23 7.96
N GLY A 103 -11.72 3.34 6.68
CA GLY A 103 -12.62 3.05 5.54
C GLY A 103 -13.22 1.64 5.55
N GLY A 104 -12.60 0.71 6.27
CA GLY A 104 -13.06 -0.66 6.45
C GLY A 104 -13.98 -0.89 7.64
N VAL A 105 -14.22 0.10 8.50
CA VAL A 105 -15.00 -0.05 9.74
C VAL A 105 -16.44 -0.50 9.45
N GLN A 106 -17.02 -0.02 8.35
CA GLN A 106 -18.35 -0.45 7.87
C GLN A 106 -18.48 -1.96 7.66
N ALA A 107 -17.38 -2.67 7.36
CA ALA A 107 -17.41 -4.12 7.20
C ALA A 107 -17.73 -4.85 8.52
N TYR A 108 -17.34 -4.28 9.66
CA TYR A 108 -17.58 -4.87 10.98
C TYR A 108 -19.05 -4.77 11.42
N GLN A 109 -19.88 -4.03 10.69
CA GLN A 109 -21.32 -3.94 10.93
C GLN A 109 -22.09 -5.02 10.15
N GLN A 110 -21.43 -5.81 9.31
CA GLN A 110 -22.04 -6.82 8.46
C GLN A 110 -21.70 -8.25 8.93
N ASN A 111 -22.50 -9.21 8.48
CA ASN A 111 -22.25 -10.63 8.76
C ASN A 111 -20.99 -11.11 8.01
N PRO A 112 -20.03 -11.76 8.67
CA PRO A 112 -18.85 -12.29 8.00
C PRO A 112 -19.22 -13.46 7.07
N CYS A 113 -18.54 -13.56 5.92
CA CYS A 113 -18.68 -14.71 5.03
C CYS A 113 -17.94 -15.93 5.56
N ALA A 114 -18.50 -17.13 5.32
CA ALA A 114 -17.77 -18.37 5.52
C ALA A 114 -16.59 -18.49 4.52
N PRO A 115 -15.57 -19.31 4.83
CA PRO A 115 -14.38 -19.50 3.99
C PRO A 115 -14.64 -19.84 2.51
N TRP A 116 -15.76 -20.49 2.21
CA TRP A 116 -16.14 -20.91 0.85
C TRP A 116 -17.14 -19.97 0.18
N GLN A 117 -17.62 -18.93 0.87
CA GLN A 117 -18.62 -17.99 0.36
C GLN A 117 -17.94 -16.76 -0.24
N TYR A 118 -18.51 -16.26 -1.34
CA TYR A 118 -18.16 -14.96 -1.91
C TYR A 118 -19.04 -13.87 -1.28
N PRO A 119 -18.47 -12.67 -1.03
CA PRO A 119 -19.23 -11.55 -0.48
C PRO A 119 -20.27 -11.03 -1.46
N GLY A 120 -21.38 -10.51 -0.93
CA GLY A 120 -22.47 -9.98 -1.73
C GLY A 120 -23.44 -9.12 -0.92
N PRO A 121 -24.08 -8.11 -1.54
CA PRO A 121 -25.03 -7.23 -0.85
C PRO A 121 -26.14 -8.02 -0.17
N GLY A 122 -26.33 -7.84 1.13
CA GLY A 122 -27.37 -8.52 1.91
C GLY A 122 -27.13 -10.01 2.18
N VAL A 123 -25.98 -10.56 1.79
CA VAL A 123 -25.60 -11.95 2.06
C VAL A 123 -24.59 -12.02 3.19
N CYS A 124 -23.37 -11.56 2.92
CA CYS A 124 -22.26 -11.55 3.86
C CYS A 124 -21.09 -10.72 3.28
N GLY A 125 -20.13 -10.39 4.14
CA GLY A 125 -18.86 -9.77 3.79
C GLY A 125 -18.85 -8.26 4.00
N SER A 126 -17.77 -7.63 3.56
CA SER A 126 -17.56 -6.19 3.67
C SER A 126 -18.41 -5.38 2.71
N THR A 127 -18.88 -6.00 1.62
CA THR A 127 -19.56 -5.35 0.48
C THR A 127 -18.78 -4.16 -0.11
N TRP A 128 -17.45 -4.15 0.08
CA TRP A 128 -16.61 -3.11 -0.48
C TRP A 128 -16.72 -3.09 -1.99
N ASP A 129 -16.85 -1.88 -2.53
CA ASP A 129 -16.73 -1.65 -3.96
C ASP A 129 -15.29 -1.90 -4.43
N ASP A 130 -15.12 -2.02 -5.75
CA ASP A 130 -13.80 -2.28 -6.34
C ASP A 130 -12.78 -1.22 -5.95
N PHE A 131 -13.20 0.04 -5.82
CA PHE A 131 -12.33 1.14 -5.39
C PHE A 131 -11.79 0.92 -3.98
N THR A 132 -12.67 0.64 -3.00
CA THR A 132 -12.24 0.39 -1.61
C THR A 132 -11.34 -0.84 -1.53
N ARG A 133 -11.69 -1.93 -2.22
CA ARG A 133 -10.85 -3.14 -2.28
C ARG A 133 -9.46 -2.85 -2.85
N VAL A 134 -9.36 -2.10 -3.93
CA VAL A 134 -8.07 -1.71 -4.55
C VAL A 134 -7.24 -0.87 -3.59
N MET A 135 -7.84 0.16 -2.99
CA MET A 135 -7.18 1.05 -2.03
C MET A 135 -6.58 0.24 -0.87
N TYR A 136 -7.37 -0.66 -0.28
CA TYR A 136 -6.97 -1.45 0.88
C TYR A 136 -5.97 -2.57 0.55
N THR A 137 -6.21 -3.30 -0.54
CA THR A 137 -5.45 -4.51 -0.87
C THR A 137 -4.11 -4.18 -1.51
N SER A 138 -4.04 -3.12 -2.33
CA SER A 138 -2.86 -2.81 -3.15
C SER A 138 -2.14 -1.51 -2.76
N LEU A 139 -2.83 -0.50 -2.26
CA LEU A 139 -2.25 0.83 -2.04
C LEU A 139 -1.82 1.11 -0.60
N THR A 140 -2.26 0.30 0.36
CA THR A 140 -1.86 0.39 1.77
C THR A 140 -0.35 0.38 1.98
N ARG A 141 0.35 -0.60 1.39
CA ARG A 141 1.81 -0.73 1.53
C ARG A 141 2.55 0.43 0.86
N PRO A 142 2.22 0.83 -0.38
CA PRO A 142 2.74 2.04 -0.99
C PRO A 142 2.54 3.31 -0.16
N ALA A 143 1.35 3.50 0.40
CA ALA A 143 1.02 4.67 1.22
C ALA A 143 1.92 4.77 2.46
N TRP A 144 2.08 3.66 3.18
CA TRP A 144 3.04 3.55 4.29
C TRP A 144 4.46 3.88 3.87
N GLY A 145 4.87 3.36 2.72
CA GLY A 145 6.17 3.64 2.13
C GLY A 145 6.46 5.12 1.89
N MET A 146 5.51 5.79 1.24
CA MET A 146 5.59 7.23 1.00
C MET A 146 5.61 8.00 2.32
N ALA A 147 4.81 7.63 3.32
CA ALA A 147 4.83 8.28 4.62
C ALA A 147 6.20 8.14 5.31
N MET A 148 6.81 6.95 5.29
CA MET A 148 8.16 6.72 5.82
C MET A 148 9.20 7.55 5.08
N ALA A 149 9.15 7.58 3.75
CA ALA A 149 10.04 8.39 2.94
C ALA A 149 9.87 9.89 3.22
N LEU A 150 8.65 10.37 3.47
CA LEU A 150 8.43 11.78 3.84
C LEU A 150 9.08 12.11 5.19
N MET A 151 8.99 11.23 6.17
CA MET A 151 9.65 11.41 7.48
C MET A 151 11.19 11.51 7.36
N CYS A 152 11.80 10.97 6.30
CA CYS A 152 13.22 11.15 6.04
C CYS A 152 13.64 12.60 5.77
N PHE A 153 12.69 13.44 5.35
CA PHE A 153 12.93 14.79 4.81
C PHE A 153 12.23 15.91 5.61
N VAL A 154 11.49 15.55 6.66
CA VAL A 154 10.96 16.47 7.69
C VAL A 154 12.04 16.68 8.76
#